data_AF-A0A356X3Z7-F1
#
_entry.id   AF-A0A356X3Z7-F1
#
_cell.length_a   1.000
_cell.length_b   1.000
_cell.length_c   1.000
_cell.angle_alpha   90.00
_cell.angle_beta   90.00
_cell.angle_gamma   90.00
#
_symmetry.space_group_name_H-M   'P 1'
#
loop_
_entity.id
_entity.type
_entity.pdbx_description
1 polymer ?
#
loop_
_entity_poly.entity_id
_entity_poly.type
_entity_poly.pdbx_seq_one_letter_code
_entity_poly.pdbx_strand_id
1 'polypeptide(L)'
;AIAEAIRSTEVGVKAYELEAAAKYIYQKYNMQDEAYYALIHVGPDAYMNHYHNSIRSAKSGDMLLMDYGGHYHYYSSDLARMWPTNGKFNPVQTELYTFYLHIYEAILYNIESGLTPQQVMRKAVQEMDVILEETTFSDSLYEQAARDFVDGYRRQSENPEMRLGHGVGMSVHDVGDYTKPIEAGMVFVIEPQFRVPEERIYIRLEDMIIVTEEGVEIYSDYLPRDIESIENMMQE
;
A
#
# COMPACT_ATOMS: atom_id res chain seq x y z
N ALA A 1 12.21 -9.01 0.00
CA ALA A 1 11.29 -10.05 -0.50
C ALA A 1 10.42 -9.51 -1.63
N ILE A 2 9.61 -8.47 -1.40
CA ILE A 2 8.78 -7.85 -2.45
C ILE A 2 9.60 -7.37 -3.66
N ALA A 3 10.76 -6.74 -3.45
CA ALA A 3 11.65 -6.34 -4.55
C ALA A 3 12.08 -7.53 -5.46
N GLU A 4 12.27 -8.72 -4.88
CA GLU A 4 12.58 -9.92 -5.69
C GLU A 4 11.35 -10.39 -6.47
N ALA A 5 10.15 -10.31 -5.88
CA ALA A 5 8.92 -10.61 -6.58
C ALA A 5 8.67 -9.64 -7.76
N ILE A 6 8.97 -8.35 -7.59
CA ILE A 6 8.91 -7.35 -8.67
C ILE A 6 9.84 -7.77 -9.83
N ARG A 7 11.11 -8.08 -9.54
CA ARG A 7 12.09 -8.54 -10.55
C ARG A 7 11.72 -9.88 -11.20
N SER A 8 11.10 -10.77 -10.43
CA SER A 8 10.67 -12.10 -10.89
C SER A 8 9.33 -12.10 -11.63
N THR A 9 8.69 -10.94 -11.81
CA THR A 9 7.38 -10.87 -12.43
C THR A 9 7.47 -10.91 -13.95
N GLU A 10 6.81 -11.88 -14.55
CA GLU A 10 6.61 -11.96 -16.00
C GLU A 10 5.16 -12.36 -16.34
N VAL A 11 4.75 -12.10 -17.58
CA VAL A 11 3.44 -12.56 -18.07
C VAL A 11 3.38 -14.10 -17.99
N GLY A 12 2.34 -14.61 -17.36
CA GLY A 12 2.13 -16.04 -17.11
C GLY A 12 2.37 -16.47 -15.67
N VAL A 13 3.15 -15.69 -14.91
CA VAL A 13 3.48 -15.98 -13.50
C VAL A 13 2.22 -16.11 -12.66
N LYS A 14 2.26 -17.00 -11.66
CA LYS A 14 1.20 -17.16 -10.66
C LYS A 14 1.63 -16.63 -9.31
N ALA A 15 0.65 -16.28 -8.50
CA ALA A 15 0.85 -15.76 -7.14
C ALA A 15 1.84 -16.59 -6.32
N TYR A 16 1.68 -17.91 -6.28
CA TYR A 16 2.55 -18.80 -5.50
C TYR A 16 4.01 -18.87 -6.00
N GLU A 17 4.27 -18.54 -7.26
CA GLU A 17 5.63 -18.53 -7.82
C GLU A 17 6.39 -17.31 -7.28
N LEU A 18 5.72 -16.16 -7.20
CA LEU A 18 6.26 -14.95 -6.58
C LEU A 18 6.38 -15.09 -5.06
N GLU A 19 5.43 -15.78 -4.43
CA GLU A 19 5.51 -16.16 -3.02
C GLU A 19 6.78 -16.98 -2.77
N ALA A 20 7.08 -17.97 -3.63
CA ALA A 20 8.29 -18.79 -3.52
C ALA A 20 9.58 -17.95 -3.66
N ALA A 21 9.62 -17.02 -4.62
CA ALA A 21 10.74 -16.09 -4.79
C ALA A 21 10.96 -15.20 -3.55
N ALA A 22 9.87 -14.66 -3.00
CA ALA A 22 9.89 -13.86 -1.78
C ALA A 22 10.35 -14.66 -0.55
N LYS A 23 9.85 -15.90 -0.40
CA LYS A 23 10.27 -16.83 0.68
C LYS A 23 11.74 -17.20 0.59
N TYR A 24 12.28 -17.40 -0.62
CA TYR A 24 13.71 -17.61 -0.80
C TYR A 24 14.53 -16.46 -0.20
N ILE A 25 14.09 -15.20 -0.39
CA ILE A 25 14.74 -14.04 0.21
C ILE A 25 14.65 -14.06 1.74
N TYR A 26 13.50 -14.37 2.32
CA TYR A 26 13.37 -14.54 3.77
C TYR A 26 14.37 -15.57 4.32
N GLN A 27 14.44 -16.75 3.70
CA GLN A 27 15.38 -17.79 4.10
C GLN A 27 16.85 -17.37 3.94
N LYS A 28 17.18 -16.69 2.82
CA LYS A 28 18.53 -16.18 2.55
C LYS A 28 19.01 -15.20 3.63
N TYR A 29 18.12 -14.39 4.19
CA TYR A 29 18.43 -13.42 5.24
C TYR A 29 18.10 -13.91 6.66
N ASN A 30 17.84 -15.22 6.83
CA ASN A 30 17.58 -15.84 8.13
C ASN A 30 16.40 -15.18 8.87
N MET A 31 15.34 -14.80 8.14
CA MET A 31 14.04 -14.51 8.76
C MET A 31 13.46 -15.78 9.36
N GLN A 32 12.84 -15.64 10.55
CA GLN A 32 12.35 -16.78 11.31
C GLN A 32 11.13 -17.43 10.65
N ASP A 33 10.19 -16.61 10.18
CA ASP A 33 8.96 -17.04 9.53
C ASP A 33 8.28 -15.86 8.83
N GLU A 34 7.12 -16.12 8.22
CA GLU A 34 6.17 -15.11 7.73
C GLU A 34 5.40 -14.49 8.90
N ALA A 35 5.15 -13.19 8.84
CA ALA A 35 4.32 -12.52 9.85
C ALA A 35 2.83 -12.83 9.69
N TYR A 36 2.41 -13.12 8.46
CA TYR A 36 1.07 -13.47 8.04
C TYR A 36 1.13 -14.14 6.66
N TYR A 37 0.05 -14.81 6.25
CA TYR A 37 0.00 -15.46 4.93
C TYR A 37 0.19 -14.45 3.81
N ALA A 38 1.03 -14.80 2.83
CA ALA A 38 1.23 -13.98 1.64
C ALA A 38 -0.10 -13.64 0.95
N LEU A 39 -0.33 -12.34 0.73
CA LEU A 39 -1.47 -11.81 0.01
C LEU A 39 -1.00 -11.37 -1.38
N ILE A 40 -0.91 -12.34 -2.29
CA ILE A 40 -0.46 -12.11 -3.65
C ILE A 40 -1.62 -12.29 -4.63
N HIS A 41 -1.99 -11.21 -5.31
CA HIS A 41 -3.18 -11.17 -6.16
C HIS A 41 -2.87 -10.66 -7.55
N VAL A 42 -3.44 -11.32 -8.56
CA VAL A 42 -3.18 -11.01 -9.96
C VAL A 42 -4.44 -10.47 -10.63
N GLY A 43 -4.34 -9.26 -11.17
CA GLY A 43 -5.43 -8.54 -11.84
C GLY A 43 -6.65 -8.36 -10.93
N PRO A 44 -7.86 -8.76 -11.37
CA PRO A 44 -9.11 -8.49 -10.63
C PRO A 44 -9.25 -9.28 -9.33
N ASP A 45 -8.35 -10.23 -9.05
CA ASP A 45 -8.31 -10.96 -7.78
C ASP A 45 -7.94 -10.01 -6.63
N ALA A 46 -7.15 -8.95 -6.90
CA ALA A 46 -6.73 -7.97 -5.91
C ALA A 46 -7.92 -7.24 -5.25
N TYR A 47 -9.07 -7.17 -5.94
CA TYR A 47 -10.31 -6.65 -5.36
C TYR A 47 -10.77 -7.44 -4.13
N MET A 48 -10.45 -8.73 -4.05
CA MET A 48 -10.69 -9.59 -2.89
C MET A 48 -9.40 -9.78 -2.09
N ASN A 49 -8.85 -8.68 -1.57
CA ASN A 49 -7.50 -8.59 -1.00
C ASN A 49 -7.13 -9.57 0.14
N HIS A 50 -8.07 -10.23 0.81
CA HIS A 50 -7.80 -11.32 1.78
C HIS A 50 -8.13 -12.74 1.26
N TYR A 51 -8.18 -12.91 -0.06
CA TYR A 51 -8.37 -14.21 -0.70
C TYR A 51 -7.03 -14.95 -0.93
N HIS A 52 -6.87 -16.14 -0.38
CA HIS A 52 -5.57 -16.85 -0.38
C HIS A 52 -5.42 -17.94 -1.46
N ASN A 53 -6.39 -18.12 -2.35
CA ASN A 53 -6.44 -19.27 -3.27
C ASN A 53 -6.35 -18.86 -4.76
N SER A 54 -5.79 -17.69 -5.08
CA SER A 54 -5.63 -17.31 -6.49
C SER A 54 -4.61 -18.22 -7.18
N ILE A 55 -5.08 -18.93 -8.19
CA ILE A 55 -4.25 -19.75 -9.09
C ILE A 55 -4.21 -19.16 -10.51
N ARG A 56 -4.65 -17.92 -10.65
CA ARG A 56 -4.74 -17.20 -11.92
C ARG A 56 -3.33 -16.86 -12.41
N SER A 57 -3.03 -17.22 -13.66
CA SER A 57 -1.81 -16.74 -14.34
C SER A 57 -1.96 -15.28 -14.74
N ALA A 58 -0.90 -14.50 -14.52
CA ALA A 58 -0.77 -13.12 -14.97
C ALA A 58 -0.94 -12.99 -16.48
N LYS A 59 -1.70 -11.98 -16.90
CA LYS A 59 -1.86 -11.58 -18.29
C LYS A 59 -1.23 -10.22 -18.47
N SER A 60 -0.69 -9.96 -19.66
CA SER A 60 -0.22 -8.62 -20.01
C SER A 60 -1.32 -7.59 -19.77
N GLY A 61 -0.97 -6.50 -19.09
CA GLY A 61 -1.90 -5.43 -18.71
C GLY A 61 -2.63 -5.65 -17.37
N ASP A 62 -2.41 -6.78 -16.66
CA ASP A 62 -2.85 -6.90 -15.27
C ASP A 62 -1.93 -6.09 -14.35
N MET A 63 -2.48 -5.58 -13.23
CA MET A 63 -1.71 -5.21 -12.04
C MET A 63 -1.56 -6.43 -11.12
N LEU A 64 -0.51 -6.45 -10.33
CA LEU A 64 -0.26 -7.45 -9.30
C LEU A 64 -0.12 -6.75 -7.95
N LEU A 65 -0.75 -7.30 -6.91
CA LEU A 65 -0.57 -6.90 -5.51
C LEU A 65 0.24 -7.96 -4.79
N MET A 66 1.22 -7.52 -4.02
CA MET A 66 1.84 -8.33 -2.99
C MET A 66 1.85 -7.55 -1.69
N ASP A 67 1.10 -8.06 -0.73
CA ASP A 67 1.12 -7.65 0.67
C ASP A 67 1.74 -8.81 1.46
N TYR A 68 2.95 -8.56 1.99
CA TYR A 68 3.75 -9.61 2.60
C TYR A 68 4.85 -9.12 3.54
N GLY A 69 4.84 -9.70 4.73
CA GLY A 69 5.74 -9.37 5.82
C GLY A 69 6.32 -10.61 6.48
N GLY A 70 7.50 -10.45 7.11
CA GLY A 70 8.20 -11.52 7.79
C GLY A 70 8.50 -11.18 9.24
N HIS A 71 8.85 -12.20 10.02
CA HIS A 71 9.37 -12.04 11.36
C HIS A 71 10.90 -12.00 11.36
N TYR A 72 11.45 -10.98 12.01
CA TYR A 72 12.86 -10.87 12.33
C TYR A 72 13.07 -10.59 13.82
N HIS A 73 13.67 -11.54 14.54
CA HIS A 73 13.87 -11.46 16.00
C HIS A 73 12.59 -11.14 16.78
N TYR A 74 11.48 -11.79 16.41
CA TYR A 74 10.14 -11.61 16.97
C TYR A 74 9.45 -10.28 16.62
N TYR A 75 10.08 -9.39 15.85
CA TYR A 75 9.42 -8.23 15.27
C TYR A 75 8.86 -8.59 13.89
N SER A 76 7.69 -8.07 13.58
CA SER A 76 6.99 -8.24 12.32
C SER A 76 7.29 -7.07 11.40
N SER A 77 7.28 -7.32 10.10
CA SER A 77 7.12 -6.29 9.09
C SER A 77 5.75 -6.40 8.43
N ASP A 78 5.27 -5.32 7.83
CA ASP A 78 4.03 -5.30 7.05
C ASP A 78 4.15 -4.30 5.91
N LEU A 79 4.09 -4.78 4.67
CA LEU A 79 4.38 -3.98 3.48
C LEU A 79 3.56 -4.49 2.30
N ALA A 80 3.02 -3.56 1.52
CA ALA A 80 2.33 -3.83 0.28
C ALA A 80 2.84 -2.98 -0.87
N ARG A 81 2.97 -3.60 -2.04
CA ARG A 81 3.22 -2.92 -3.31
C ARG A 81 2.32 -3.47 -4.40
N MET A 82 2.00 -2.60 -5.37
CA MET A 82 1.34 -2.99 -6.61
C MET A 82 2.12 -2.56 -7.84
N TRP A 83 2.20 -3.43 -8.85
CA TRP A 83 2.95 -3.17 -10.08
C TRP A 83 2.34 -3.87 -11.30
N PRO A 84 2.63 -3.41 -12.54
CA PRO A 84 2.11 -4.03 -13.75
C PRO A 84 2.84 -5.34 -14.07
N THR A 85 2.09 -6.37 -14.45
CA THR A 85 2.64 -7.71 -14.75
C THR A 85 3.51 -7.80 -16.00
N ASN A 86 3.43 -6.81 -16.89
CA ASN A 86 4.21 -6.73 -18.13
C ASN A 86 5.32 -5.68 -18.08
N GLY A 87 5.61 -5.12 -16.90
CA GLY A 87 6.69 -4.15 -16.71
C GLY A 87 6.37 -2.71 -17.08
N LYS A 88 5.15 -2.39 -17.53
CA LYS A 88 4.74 -1.03 -17.89
C LYS A 88 3.33 -0.70 -17.43
N PHE A 89 3.17 0.44 -16.77
CA PHE A 89 1.85 0.96 -16.43
C PHE A 89 1.17 1.42 -17.71
N ASN A 90 -0.03 0.92 -17.97
CA ASN A 90 -0.87 1.40 -19.06
C ASN A 90 -1.54 2.74 -18.69
N PRO A 91 -2.14 3.48 -19.63
CA PRO A 91 -2.69 4.81 -19.35
C PRO A 91 -3.66 4.88 -18.15
N VAL A 92 -4.57 3.91 -18.03
CA VAL A 92 -5.53 3.86 -16.90
C VAL A 92 -4.82 3.53 -15.59
N GLN A 93 -3.87 2.59 -15.62
CA GLN A 93 -3.06 2.25 -14.44
C GLN A 93 -2.24 3.46 -14.00
N THR A 94 -1.59 4.18 -14.92
CA THR A 94 -0.82 5.39 -14.65
C THR A 94 -1.71 6.47 -14.02
N GLU A 95 -2.87 6.75 -14.60
CA GLU A 95 -3.82 7.74 -14.09
C GLU A 95 -4.23 7.44 -12.65
N LEU A 96 -4.81 6.25 -12.43
CA LEU A 96 -5.37 5.88 -11.12
C LEU A 96 -4.28 5.70 -10.06
N TYR A 97 -3.13 5.13 -10.43
CA TYR A 97 -2.02 4.93 -9.52
C TYR A 97 -1.35 6.25 -9.13
N THR A 98 -1.23 7.20 -10.07
CA THR A 98 -0.68 8.53 -9.77
C THR A 98 -1.60 9.30 -8.82
N PHE A 99 -2.92 9.31 -9.10
CA PHE A 99 -3.90 9.89 -8.18
C PHE A 99 -3.79 9.25 -6.79
N TYR A 100 -3.79 7.92 -6.72
CA TYR A 100 -3.67 7.18 -5.48
C TYR A 100 -2.37 7.51 -4.72
N LEU A 101 -1.23 7.57 -5.40
CA LEU A 101 0.07 7.86 -4.79
C LEU A 101 0.08 9.25 -4.18
N HIS A 102 -0.47 10.26 -4.85
CA HIS A 102 -0.56 11.61 -4.28
C HIS A 102 -1.46 11.65 -3.03
N ILE A 103 -2.58 10.91 -3.03
CA ILE A 103 -3.45 10.81 -1.84
C ILE A 103 -2.72 10.08 -0.70
N TYR A 104 -1.99 9.01 -1.01
CA TYR A 104 -1.14 8.29 -0.06
C TYR A 104 -0.10 9.21 0.58
N GLU A 105 0.60 10.00 -0.23
CA GLU A 105 1.61 10.97 0.22
C GLU A 105 1.01 12.11 1.05
N ALA A 106 -0.18 12.61 0.69
CA ALA A 106 -0.89 13.59 1.48
C ALA A 106 -1.20 13.09 2.89
N ILE A 107 -1.54 11.80 3.06
CA ILE A 107 -1.69 11.18 4.38
C ILE A 107 -0.33 11.10 5.07
N LEU A 108 0.65 10.49 4.39
CA LEU A 108 1.98 10.20 4.94
C LEU A 108 2.69 11.44 5.49
N TYR A 109 2.75 12.51 4.70
CA TYR A 109 3.53 13.69 5.03
C TYR A 109 2.81 14.68 5.96
N ASN A 110 1.53 14.44 6.27
CA ASN A 110 0.80 15.17 7.31
C ASN A 110 0.90 14.52 8.71
N ILE A 111 1.56 13.37 8.82
CA ILE A 111 1.79 12.68 10.10
C ILE A 111 2.86 13.43 10.89
N GLU A 112 2.46 13.98 12.03
CA GLU A 112 3.33 14.73 12.94
C GLU A 112 3.08 14.29 14.38
N SER A 113 4.14 14.26 15.20
CA SER A 113 4.05 14.02 16.63
C SER A 113 3.15 15.07 17.30
N GLY A 114 2.32 14.64 18.24
CA GLY A 114 1.36 15.45 18.99
C GLY A 114 -0.01 15.60 18.35
N LEU A 115 -0.21 15.19 17.09
CA LEU A 115 -1.52 15.23 16.42
C LEU A 115 -2.31 13.95 16.66
N THR A 116 -3.64 14.07 16.78
CA THR A 116 -4.53 12.89 16.70
C THR A 116 -4.69 12.43 15.24
N PRO A 117 -5.07 11.16 14.99
CA PRO A 117 -5.39 10.66 13.65
C PRO A 117 -6.39 11.54 12.89
N GLN A 118 -7.39 12.08 13.58
CA GLN A 118 -8.37 12.98 12.99
C GLN A 118 -7.75 14.30 12.54
N GLN A 119 -6.84 14.87 13.33
CA GLN A 119 -6.17 16.12 12.98
C GLN A 119 -5.28 15.93 11.76
N VAL A 120 -4.50 14.83 11.71
CA VAL A 120 -3.71 14.45 10.53
C VAL A 120 -4.62 14.33 9.31
N MET A 121 -5.71 13.55 9.42
CA MET A 121 -6.59 13.34 8.27
C MET A 121 -7.31 14.60 7.81
N ARG A 122 -7.71 15.50 8.72
CA ARG A 122 -8.30 16.79 8.32
C ARG A 122 -7.33 17.67 7.54
N LYS A 123 -6.03 17.65 7.89
CA LYS A 123 -5.01 18.33 7.09
C LYS A 123 -4.85 17.63 5.73
N ALA A 124 -4.66 16.31 5.73
CA ALA A 124 -4.48 15.53 4.52
C ALA A 124 -5.66 15.71 3.53
N VAL A 125 -6.91 15.71 4.01
CA VAL A 125 -8.11 15.94 3.17
C VAL A 125 -8.09 17.29 2.45
N GLN A 126 -7.50 18.34 3.04
CA GLN A 126 -7.36 19.64 2.35
C GLN A 126 -6.44 19.54 1.14
N GLU A 127 -5.35 18.76 1.24
CA GLU A 127 -4.46 18.49 0.12
C GLU A 127 -5.11 17.53 -0.89
N MET A 128 -5.84 16.51 -0.40
CA MET A 128 -6.60 15.59 -1.26
C MET A 128 -7.63 16.31 -2.12
N ASP A 129 -8.27 17.37 -1.60
CA ASP A 129 -9.21 18.18 -2.37
C ASP A 129 -8.52 18.90 -3.54
N VAL A 130 -7.33 19.44 -3.32
CA VAL A 130 -6.52 20.05 -4.39
C VAL A 130 -6.12 18.99 -5.42
N ILE A 131 -5.64 17.82 -4.97
CA ILE A 131 -5.27 16.71 -5.86
C ILE A 131 -6.46 16.26 -6.70
N LEU A 132 -7.65 16.15 -6.10
CA LEU A 132 -8.87 15.75 -6.78
C LEU A 132 -9.33 16.78 -7.83
N GLU A 133 -9.19 18.09 -7.54
CA GLU A 133 -9.52 19.17 -8.47
C GLU A 133 -8.53 19.26 -9.64
N GLU A 134 -7.24 18.99 -9.41
CA GLU A 134 -6.19 19.05 -10.41
C GLU A 134 -6.10 17.78 -11.28
N THR A 135 -6.62 16.65 -10.80
CA THR A 135 -6.59 15.37 -11.52
C THR A 135 -7.61 15.36 -12.65
N THR A 136 -7.15 15.06 -13.87
CA THR A 136 -8.03 14.78 -15.02
C THR A 136 -8.28 13.29 -15.13
N PHE A 137 -9.54 12.88 -15.01
CA PHE A 137 -9.93 11.48 -15.15
C PHE A 137 -10.39 11.16 -16.58
N SER A 138 -10.01 9.98 -17.08
CA SER A 138 -10.38 9.53 -18.43
C SER A 138 -11.79 8.97 -18.52
N ASP A 139 -12.37 8.55 -17.39
CA ASP A 139 -13.74 8.04 -17.28
C ASP A 139 -14.45 8.62 -16.04
N SER A 140 -15.77 8.85 -16.15
CA SER A 140 -16.58 9.34 -15.03
C SER A 140 -16.65 8.37 -13.85
N LEU A 141 -16.49 7.06 -14.08
CA LEU A 141 -16.41 6.06 -13.01
C LEU A 141 -15.15 6.26 -12.15
N TYR A 142 -14.04 6.65 -12.77
CA TYR A 142 -12.76 6.90 -12.08
C TYR A 142 -12.85 8.17 -11.25
N GLU A 143 -13.42 9.24 -11.81
CA GLU A 143 -13.67 10.48 -11.09
C GLU A 143 -14.61 10.23 -9.89
N GLN A 144 -15.69 9.48 -10.09
CA GLN A 144 -16.63 9.17 -9.00
C GLN A 144 -15.95 8.34 -7.91
N ALA A 145 -15.17 7.31 -8.26
CA ALA A 145 -14.41 6.52 -7.30
C ALA A 145 -13.41 7.38 -6.52
N ALA A 146 -12.72 8.31 -7.18
CA ALA A 146 -11.79 9.25 -6.55
C ALA A 146 -12.51 10.17 -5.55
N ARG A 147 -13.67 10.71 -5.93
CA ARG A 147 -14.53 11.52 -5.05
C ARG A 147 -14.97 10.72 -3.82
N ASP A 148 -15.48 9.51 -4.02
CA ASP A 148 -15.95 8.65 -2.94
C ASP A 148 -14.82 8.25 -1.98
N PHE A 149 -13.60 8.08 -2.51
CA PHE A 149 -12.40 7.78 -1.73
C PHE A 149 -12.02 8.94 -0.81
N VAL A 150 -11.90 10.16 -1.34
CA VAL A 150 -11.60 11.37 -0.55
C VAL A 150 -12.73 11.67 0.45
N ASP A 151 -13.99 11.55 0.03
CA ASP A 151 -15.15 11.71 0.91
C ASP A 151 -15.18 10.68 2.05
N GLY A 152 -14.67 9.47 1.80
CA GLY A 152 -14.46 8.45 2.81
C GLY A 152 -13.54 8.93 3.93
N TYR A 153 -12.38 9.48 3.57
CA TYR A 153 -11.43 10.04 4.53
C TYR A 153 -12.00 11.26 5.26
N ARG A 154 -12.72 12.13 4.57
CA ARG A 154 -13.40 13.28 5.20
C ARG A 154 -14.44 12.84 6.24
N ARG A 155 -15.19 11.78 5.97
CA ARG A 155 -16.12 11.23 6.97
C ARG A 155 -15.38 10.58 8.13
N GLN A 156 -14.31 9.85 7.86
CA GLN A 156 -13.50 9.22 8.91
C GLN A 156 -12.81 10.24 9.81
N SER A 157 -12.40 11.41 9.28
CA SER A 157 -11.75 12.45 10.08
C SER A 157 -12.64 13.04 11.17
N GLU A 158 -13.96 12.81 11.11
CA GLU A 158 -14.91 13.19 12.17
C GLU A 158 -15.21 12.04 13.15
N ASN A 159 -14.69 10.84 12.91
CA ASN A 159 -14.87 9.69 13.79
C ASN A 159 -13.81 9.71 14.92
N PRO A 160 -14.21 9.77 16.20
CA PRO A 160 -13.26 9.73 17.33
C PRO A 160 -12.48 8.40 17.43
N GLU A 161 -13.00 7.32 16.85
CA GLU A 161 -12.35 6.00 16.82
C GLU A 161 -11.46 5.80 15.57
N MET A 162 -11.25 6.84 14.77
CA MET A 162 -10.38 6.78 13.59
C MET A 162 -8.95 6.41 13.97
N ARG A 163 -8.32 5.63 13.11
CA ARG A 163 -6.89 5.34 13.09
C ARG A 163 -6.38 5.61 11.67
N LEU A 164 -5.09 5.94 11.54
CA LEU A 164 -4.45 6.08 10.22
C LEU A 164 -4.10 4.73 9.59
N GLY A 165 -3.87 3.73 10.45
CA GLY A 165 -3.62 2.33 10.14
C GLY A 165 -3.48 1.54 11.44
N HIS A 166 -2.59 0.56 11.50
CA HIS A 166 -2.34 -0.21 12.73
C HIS A 166 -0.86 -0.23 13.11
N GLY A 167 -0.60 -0.37 14.41
CA GLY A 167 0.74 -0.60 14.91
C GLY A 167 1.34 -1.88 14.37
N VAL A 168 2.66 -1.87 14.17
CA VAL A 168 3.45 -3.05 13.81
C VAL A 168 4.65 -3.12 14.74
N GLY A 169 4.83 -4.28 15.36
CA GLY A 169 5.93 -4.52 16.29
C GLY A 169 6.09 -6.01 16.51
N MET A 170 5.86 -6.53 17.72
CA MET A 170 5.97 -7.99 17.93
C MET A 170 4.82 -8.79 17.30
N SER A 171 3.70 -8.13 17.05
CA SER A 171 2.57 -8.64 16.26
C SER A 171 2.40 -7.75 15.03
N VAL A 172 1.91 -8.32 13.92
CA VAL A 172 1.58 -7.55 12.70
C VAL A 172 0.51 -6.50 13.01
N HIS A 173 -0.53 -6.87 13.75
CA HIS A 173 -1.43 -5.93 14.40
C HIS A 173 -1.01 -5.81 15.85
N ASP A 174 -0.11 -4.87 16.14
CA ASP A 174 0.45 -4.73 17.48
C ASP A 174 -0.52 -4.04 18.45
N VAL A 175 -0.26 -4.24 19.74
CA VAL A 175 -1.04 -3.61 20.81
C VAL A 175 -0.88 -2.08 20.79
N GLY A 176 -1.84 -1.38 21.39
CA GLY A 176 -1.81 0.07 21.53
C GLY A 176 -3.16 0.72 21.24
N ASP A 177 -3.32 1.96 21.69
CA ASP A 177 -4.47 2.79 21.39
C ASP A 177 -4.10 3.87 20.36
N TYR A 178 -4.21 3.49 19.08
CA TYR A 178 -3.88 4.35 17.94
C TYR A 178 -4.98 5.38 17.63
N THR A 179 -5.91 5.63 18.55
CA THR A 179 -6.84 6.79 18.51
C THR A 179 -6.28 8.01 19.24
N LYS A 180 -5.21 7.82 20.04
CA LYS A 180 -4.54 8.87 20.82
C LYS A 180 -3.62 9.72 19.95
N PRO A 181 -3.17 10.88 20.45
CA PRO A 181 -2.11 11.63 19.80
C PRO A 181 -0.93 10.74 19.45
N ILE A 182 -0.42 10.91 18.24
CA ILE A 182 0.74 10.20 17.71
C ILE A 182 1.97 10.73 18.44
N GLU A 183 2.90 9.86 18.84
CA GLU A 183 4.12 10.25 19.54
C GLU A 183 5.36 9.74 18.80
N ALA A 184 6.47 10.46 18.92
CA ALA A 184 7.76 10.02 18.40
C ALA A 184 8.15 8.63 18.96
N GLY A 185 8.65 7.76 18.09
CA GLY A 185 8.97 6.36 18.38
C GLY A 185 7.82 5.38 18.13
N MET A 186 6.60 5.85 17.86
CA MET A 186 5.53 4.96 17.39
C MET A 186 5.86 4.37 16.02
N VAL A 187 5.56 3.08 15.85
CA VAL A 187 5.72 2.36 14.59
C VAL A 187 4.36 1.83 14.15
N PHE A 188 3.92 2.22 12.98
CA PHE A 188 2.66 1.76 12.41
C PHE A 188 2.73 1.79 10.88
N VAL A 189 1.75 1.17 10.24
CA VAL A 189 1.59 1.22 8.78
C VAL A 189 0.52 2.22 8.37
N ILE A 190 0.67 2.78 7.18
CA ILE A 190 -0.44 3.38 6.45
C ILE A 190 -0.74 2.53 5.23
N GLU A 191 -2.00 2.21 5.01
CA GLU A 191 -2.42 1.26 3.96
C GLU A 191 -3.75 1.68 3.31
N PRO A 192 -3.83 2.87 2.71
CA PRO A 192 -5.07 3.33 2.08
C PRO A 192 -5.47 2.40 0.92
N GLN A 193 -6.76 2.29 0.64
CA GLN A 193 -7.28 1.27 -0.28
C GLN A 193 -8.23 1.89 -1.28
N PHE A 194 -7.76 2.11 -2.51
CA PHE A 194 -8.57 2.69 -3.58
C PHE A 194 -9.24 1.62 -4.43
N ARG A 195 -10.51 1.84 -4.77
CA ARG A 195 -11.37 0.88 -5.47
C ARG A 195 -12.20 1.60 -6.53
N VAL A 196 -12.29 0.98 -7.71
CA VAL A 196 -13.32 1.28 -8.71
C VAL A 196 -14.22 0.04 -8.79
N PRO A 197 -15.35 0.00 -8.06
CA PRO A 197 -16.17 -1.21 -7.91
C PRO A 197 -16.68 -1.80 -9.22
N GLU A 198 -17.10 -0.94 -10.14
CA GLU A 198 -17.71 -1.28 -11.42
C GLU A 198 -16.76 -2.08 -12.31
N GLU A 199 -15.46 -1.78 -12.24
CA GLU A 199 -14.41 -2.44 -13.01
C GLU A 199 -13.57 -3.42 -12.19
N ARG A 200 -13.86 -3.55 -10.89
CA ARG A 200 -13.09 -4.36 -9.93
C ARG A 200 -11.61 -3.98 -9.90
N ILE A 201 -11.30 -2.69 -10.06
CA ILE A 201 -9.94 -2.17 -9.90
C ILE A 201 -9.67 -1.97 -8.41
N TYR A 202 -8.45 -2.32 -8.01
CA TYR A 202 -7.94 -2.15 -6.64
C TYR A 202 -6.51 -1.61 -6.71
N ILE A 203 -6.21 -0.60 -5.89
CA ILE A 203 -4.85 -0.07 -5.71
C ILE A 203 -4.60 0.06 -4.20
N ARG A 204 -3.49 -0.51 -3.74
CA ARG A 204 -2.98 -0.42 -2.37
C ARG A 204 -1.46 -0.29 -2.40
N LEU A 205 -0.96 0.56 -1.53
CA LEU A 205 0.43 0.66 -1.12
C LEU A 205 0.43 0.73 0.39
N GLU A 206 1.48 0.19 0.98
CA GLU A 206 1.64 0.20 2.42
C GLU A 206 3.11 0.29 2.79
N ASP A 207 3.40 1.24 3.68
CA ASP A 207 4.71 1.38 4.28
C ASP A 207 4.60 1.30 5.79
N MET A 208 5.59 0.64 6.39
CA MET A 208 5.92 0.82 7.79
C MET A 208 6.63 2.16 7.97
N ILE A 209 6.13 2.94 8.91
CA ILE A 209 6.70 4.23 9.26
C ILE A 209 7.09 4.27 10.73
N ILE A 210 8.13 5.03 11.02
CA ILE A 210 8.56 5.38 12.36
C ILE A 210 8.28 6.87 12.53
N VAL A 211 7.48 7.22 13.53
CA VAL A 211 7.25 8.62 13.85
C VAL A 211 8.50 9.18 14.52
N THR A 212 8.93 10.35 14.08
CA THR A 212 10.03 11.11 14.67
C THR A 212 9.50 12.41 15.26
N GLU A 213 10.35 13.16 15.96
CA GLU A 213 9.98 14.49 16.46
C GLU A 213 9.67 15.49 15.32
N GLU A 214 10.19 15.26 14.12
CA GLU A 214 10.12 16.17 12.98
C GLU A 214 9.18 15.69 11.85
N GLY A 215 8.58 14.50 11.99
CA GLY A 215 7.72 13.91 10.96
C GLY A 215 7.77 12.38 10.95
N VAL A 216 7.95 11.78 9.78
CA VAL A 216 8.00 10.32 9.61
C VAL A 216 9.26 9.85 8.90
N GLU A 217 9.84 8.76 9.38
CA GLU A 217 10.84 7.97 8.66
C GLU A 217 10.13 6.78 8.02
N ILE A 218 10.34 6.58 6.71
CA ILE A 218 9.74 5.48 5.96
C ILE A 218 10.75 4.33 5.94
N TYR A 219 10.48 3.27 6.71
CA TYR A 219 11.43 2.17 6.84
C TYR A 219 11.65 1.41 5.53
N SER A 220 10.66 1.43 4.65
CA SER A 220 10.62 0.73 3.36
C SER A 220 10.95 1.62 2.15
N ASP A 221 11.57 2.77 2.34
CA ASP A 221 11.84 3.72 1.24
C ASP A 221 12.78 3.16 0.14
N TYR A 222 13.53 2.09 0.45
CA TYR A 222 14.33 1.35 -0.53
C TYR A 222 13.48 0.56 -1.55
N LEU A 223 12.18 0.35 -1.28
CA LEU A 223 11.24 -0.33 -2.15
C LEU A 223 10.40 0.72 -2.88
N PRO A 224 10.51 0.82 -4.21
CA PRO A 224 9.96 1.94 -4.97
C PRO A 224 8.44 2.00 -4.85
N ARG A 225 7.93 3.23 -4.98
CA ARG A 225 6.50 3.56 -4.94
C ARG A 225 6.08 4.32 -6.18
N ASP A 226 6.96 5.13 -6.76
CA ASP A 226 6.70 5.83 -8.00
C ASP A 226 6.79 4.90 -9.22
N ILE A 227 6.05 5.26 -10.26
CA ILE A 227 5.90 4.46 -11.49
C ILE A 227 7.26 4.21 -12.15
N GLU A 228 8.08 5.25 -12.32
CA GLU A 228 9.36 5.14 -13.02
C GLU A 228 10.30 4.15 -12.32
N SER A 229 10.45 4.28 -11.00
CA SER A 229 11.33 3.41 -10.22
C SER A 229 10.82 1.97 -10.15
N ILE A 230 9.49 1.76 -10.11
CA ILE A 230 8.90 0.41 -10.23
C ILE A 230 9.23 -0.19 -11.59
N GLU A 231 8.96 0.53 -12.68
CA GLU A 231 9.24 0.05 -14.05
C GLU A 231 10.73 -0.20 -14.29
N ASN A 232 11.61 0.59 -13.67
CA ASN A 232 13.06 0.39 -13.73
C ASN A 232 13.48 -0.87 -12.97
N MET A 233 12.96 -1.09 -11.76
CA MET A 233 13.25 -2.30 -10.98
C MET A 233 12.79 -3.57 -11.72
N MET A 234 11.68 -3.52 -12.45
CA MET A 234 11.20 -4.66 -13.25
C MET A 234 12.09 -4.99 -14.45
N GLN A 235 13.02 -4.12 -14.84
CA GLN A 235 13.96 -4.34 -15.95
C GLN A 235 15.32 -4.90 -15.50
N GLU A 236 15.56 -5.02 -14.19
CA GLU A 236 16.78 -5.58 -13.59
C GLU A 236 16.82 -7.12 -13.65
#